data_AF-A0A367FFP6-F1
#
_entry.id   AF-A0A367FFP6-F1
#
_cell.length_a   1.000
_cell.length_b   1.000
_cell.length_c   1.000
_cell.angle_alpha   90.00
_cell.angle_beta   90.00
_cell.angle_gamma   90.00
#
_symmetry.space_group_name_H-M   'P 1'
#
loop_
_entity.id
_entity.type
_entity.pdbx_description
1 polymer ?
#
loop_
_entity_poly.entity_id
_entity_poly.type
_entity_poly.pdbx_seq_one_letter_code
_entity_poly.pdbx_strand_id
1 'polypeptide(L)'
;MTSQDEAAPEGPPTTLSGVPLPEGTGSERQILQQWLDLQRATLAAKCEGLSDEELRRAAAPPSALTLLGLVRHMTDVERHWFCRMWREEDSAPLYRTPQAPNDDFSVAEAGTGEETLAAWRREIDRARASAAGRSLDEVATHPRRTGWRTSLRWMYTHMIQEYARHNGHADLLRERIDGKTGF
;
A
#
# COMPACT_ATOMS: atom_id res chain seq x y z
N MET A 1 -50.70 4.85 3.98
CA MET A 1 -49.36 4.86 4.59
C MET A 1 -48.75 3.48 4.39
N THR A 2 -48.15 3.26 3.23
CA THR A 2 -47.35 2.06 2.98
C THR A 2 -45.91 2.48 3.18
N SER A 3 -45.34 2.03 4.29
CA SER A 3 -43.92 2.16 4.60
C SER A 3 -43.16 1.42 3.50
N GLN A 4 -42.35 2.13 2.71
CA GLN A 4 -41.36 1.48 1.88
C GLN A 4 -40.25 1.04 2.83
N ASP A 5 -40.20 -0.26 3.12
CA ASP A 5 -38.97 -0.91 3.56
C ASP A 5 -37.98 -0.80 2.40
N GLU A 6 -37.14 0.23 2.45
CA GLU A 6 -35.97 0.32 1.60
C GLU A 6 -34.99 -0.75 2.09
N ALA A 7 -34.94 -1.88 1.37
CA ALA A 7 -34.05 -2.98 1.68
C ALA A 7 -32.62 -2.43 1.84
N ALA A 8 -32.03 -2.64 3.02
CA ALA A 8 -30.65 -2.23 3.28
C ALA A 8 -29.74 -2.78 2.17
N PRO A 9 -28.78 -1.99 1.66
CA PRO A 9 -27.92 -2.42 0.56
C PRO A 9 -27.23 -3.74 0.90
N GLU A 10 -27.37 -4.73 0.01
CA GLU A 10 -26.67 -6.01 0.13
C GLU A 10 -25.17 -5.78 -0.11
N GLY A 11 -24.40 -5.66 0.96
CA GLY A 11 -22.94 -5.56 0.90
C GLY A 11 -22.34 -4.97 2.18
N PRO A 12 -21.03 -5.19 2.43
CA PRO A 12 -20.34 -4.48 3.50
C PRO A 12 -20.40 -2.98 3.24
N PRO A 13 -20.47 -2.14 4.30
CA PRO A 13 -20.40 -0.69 4.13
C PRO A 13 -19.09 -0.32 3.45
N THR A 14 -19.11 0.69 2.60
CA THR A 14 -17.93 1.17 1.87
C THR A 14 -17.50 2.54 2.37
N THR A 15 -16.25 2.93 2.09
CA THR A 15 -15.81 4.33 2.18
C THR A 15 -16.61 5.20 1.20
N LEU A 16 -16.45 6.53 1.29
CA LEU A 16 -17.00 7.50 0.32
C LEU A 16 -16.53 7.23 -1.11
N SER A 17 -15.42 6.52 -1.24
CA SER A 17 -14.80 6.11 -2.47
C SER A 17 -15.20 4.71 -2.97
N GLY A 18 -16.12 4.02 -2.28
CA GLY A 18 -16.61 2.71 -2.71
C GLY A 18 -15.69 1.54 -2.36
N VAL A 19 -14.68 1.74 -1.51
CA VAL A 19 -13.83 0.65 -1.02
C VAL A 19 -14.52 -0.04 0.15
N PRO A 20 -14.67 -1.38 0.15
CA PRO A 20 -15.25 -2.10 1.28
C PRO A 20 -14.52 -1.80 2.59
N LEU A 21 -15.28 -1.46 3.63
CA LEU A 21 -14.74 -1.36 4.98
C LEU A 21 -14.45 -2.76 5.52
N PRO A 22 -13.41 -2.91 6.36
CA PRO A 22 -13.15 -4.14 7.07
C PRO A 22 -14.35 -4.58 7.92
N GLU A 23 -14.59 -5.88 7.94
CA GLU A 23 -15.63 -6.50 8.75
C GLU A 23 -15.37 -6.27 10.24
N GLY A 24 -16.37 -5.76 10.97
CA GLY A 24 -16.23 -5.46 12.39
C GLY A 24 -16.14 -6.70 13.31
N THR A 25 -16.41 -7.90 12.80
CA THR A 25 -16.45 -9.15 13.60
C THR A 25 -15.76 -10.34 12.92
N GLY A 26 -14.99 -10.09 11.86
CA GLY A 26 -14.22 -11.14 11.18
C GLY A 26 -13.09 -11.70 12.05
N SER A 27 -12.46 -12.79 11.60
CA SER A 27 -11.24 -13.28 12.26
C SER A 27 -10.12 -12.23 12.23
N GLU A 28 -9.16 -12.33 13.15
CA GLU A 28 -8.00 -11.43 13.20
C GLU A 28 -7.30 -11.31 11.82
N ARG A 29 -7.12 -12.43 11.12
CA ARG A 29 -6.53 -12.45 9.78
C ARG A 29 -7.36 -11.67 8.77
N GLN A 30 -8.68 -11.90 8.73
CA GLN A 30 -9.58 -11.22 7.81
C GLN A 30 -9.51 -9.71 8.05
N ILE A 31 -9.58 -9.28 9.30
CA ILE A 31 -9.51 -7.86 9.68
C ILE A 31 -8.17 -7.24 9.23
N LEU A 32 -7.03 -7.87 9.53
CA LEU A 32 -5.71 -7.36 9.13
C LEU A 32 -5.57 -7.25 7.60
N GLN A 33 -6.04 -8.26 6.87
CA GLN A 33 -5.99 -8.27 5.40
C GLN A 33 -6.89 -7.22 4.79
N GLN A 34 -8.13 -7.09 5.27
CA GLN A 34 -9.10 -6.11 4.78
C GLN A 34 -8.64 -4.67 5.09
N TRP A 35 -8.07 -4.41 6.28
CA TRP A 35 -7.48 -3.11 6.57
C TRP A 35 -6.32 -2.77 5.63
N LEU A 36 -5.43 -3.74 5.37
CA LEU A 36 -4.32 -3.50 4.44
C LEU A 36 -4.82 -3.29 3.01
N ASP A 37 -5.85 -4.02 2.59
CA ASP A 37 -6.45 -3.87 1.26
C ASP A 37 -7.17 -2.51 1.10
N LEU A 38 -7.85 -2.03 2.14
CA LEU A 38 -8.39 -0.67 2.18
C LEU A 38 -7.28 0.36 1.95
N GLN A 39 -6.17 0.23 2.69
CA GLN A 39 -5.04 1.15 2.58
C GLN A 39 -4.38 1.13 1.19
N ARG A 40 -4.26 -0.05 0.56
CA ARG A 40 -3.79 -0.19 -0.82
C ARG A 40 -4.76 0.49 -1.79
N ALA A 41 -6.05 0.22 -1.67
CA ALA A 41 -7.06 0.84 -2.53
C ALA A 41 -7.04 2.37 -2.43
N THR A 42 -6.87 2.91 -1.22
CA THR A 42 -6.71 4.35 -1.01
C THR A 42 -5.54 4.92 -1.80
N LEU A 43 -4.34 4.32 -1.72
CA LEU A 43 -3.18 4.81 -2.49
C LEU A 43 -3.45 4.74 -4.01
N ALA A 44 -4.02 3.63 -4.49
CA ALA A 44 -4.33 3.47 -5.90
C ALA A 44 -5.23 4.60 -6.41
N ALA A 45 -6.26 4.94 -5.64
CA ALA A 45 -7.19 5.98 -6.04
C ALA A 45 -6.63 7.40 -5.93
N LYS A 46 -5.61 7.63 -5.09
CA LYS A 46 -4.85 8.90 -5.13
C LYS A 46 -4.10 9.08 -6.45
N CYS A 47 -3.80 8.00 -7.18
CA CYS A 47 -3.18 8.06 -8.49
C CYS A 47 -4.18 8.12 -9.66
N GLU A 48 -5.45 7.80 -9.43
CA GLU A 48 -6.44 7.70 -10.51
C GLU A 48 -6.73 9.05 -11.20
N GLY A 49 -6.79 9.01 -12.53
CA GLY A 49 -7.12 10.17 -13.37
C GLY A 49 -6.00 11.21 -13.50
N LEU A 50 -4.82 10.96 -12.93
CA LEU A 50 -3.66 11.83 -13.07
C LEU A 50 -2.81 11.43 -14.29
N SER A 51 -2.28 12.43 -14.96
CA SER A 51 -1.25 12.24 -15.98
C SER A 51 0.09 11.83 -15.36
N ASP A 52 0.97 11.32 -16.21
CA ASP A 52 2.34 10.95 -15.85
C ASP A 52 3.15 12.13 -15.30
N GLU A 53 2.88 13.35 -15.78
CA GLU A 53 3.50 14.59 -15.27
C GLU A 53 3.01 14.91 -13.86
N GLU A 54 1.69 14.83 -13.63
CA GLU A 54 1.09 15.09 -12.32
C GLU A 54 1.54 14.07 -11.26
N LEU A 55 1.63 12.79 -11.63
CA LEU A 55 2.13 11.74 -10.74
C LEU A 55 3.59 11.96 -10.30
N ARG A 56 4.40 12.59 -11.16
CA ARG A 56 5.81 12.95 -10.88
C ARG A 56 5.98 14.31 -10.23
N ARG A 57 4.90 15.08 -10.05
CA ARG A 57 5.00 16.44 -9.53
C ARG A 57 5.25 16.45 -8.02
N ALA A 58 6.34 17.08 -7.59
CA ALA A 58 6.60 17.37 -6.18
C ALA A 58 5.73 18.54 -5.72
N ALA A 59 4.48 18.24 -5.35
CA ALA A 59 3.42 19.23 -5.19
C ALA A 59 3.42 20.00 -3.86
N ALA A 60 4.25 19.62 -2.88
CA ALA A 60 4.24 20.19 -1.54
C ALA A 60 5.64 20.63 -1.06
N PRO A 61 6.18 21.76 -1.57
CA PRO A 61 7.47 22.28 -1.11
C PRO A 61 7.52 22.50 0.42
N PRO A 62 8.66 22.24 1.07
CA PRO A 62 9.95 21.84 0.50
C PRO A 62 10.10 20.32 0.27
N SER A 63 9.04 19.54 0.46
CA SER A 63 9.08 18.09 0.26
C SER A 63 9.26 17.74 -1.22
N ALA A 64 10.14 16.78 -1.48
CA ALA A 64 10.35 16.19 -2.81
C ALA A 64 9.45 14.97 -3.07
N LEU A 65 8.53 14.64 -2.16
CA LEU A 65 7.62 13.51 -2.34
C LEU A 65 6.69 13.72 -3.55
N THR A 66 6.46 12.65 -4.28
CA THR A 66 5.56 12.56 -5.43
C THR A 66 4.66 11.34 -5.27
N LEU A 67 3.49 11.33 -5.89
CA LEU A 67 2.59 10.17 -5.82
C LEU A 67 3.25 8.94 -6.45
N LEU A 68 3.96 9.11 -7.57
CA LEU A 68 4.70 8.03 -8.21
C LEU A 68 5.82 7.47 -7.32
N GLY A 69 6.53 8.35 -6.60
CA GLY A 69 7.55 7.95 -5.63
C GLY A 69 6.97 7.20 -4.44
N LEU A 70 5.77 7.59 -3.95
CA LEU A 70 5.08 6.82 -2.91
C LEU A 70 4.73 5.40 -3.39
N VAL A 71 4.25 5.24 -4.64
CA VAL A 71 3.95 3.91 -5.20
C VAL A 71 5.23 3.07 -5.31
N ARG A 72 6.33 3.61 -5.85
CA ARG A 72 7.62 2.92 -5.92
C ARG A 72 8.11 2.49 -4.53
N HIS A 73 8.03 3.39 -3.54
CA HIS A 73 8.33 3.06 -2.15
C HIS A 73 7.50 1.89 -1.64
N MET A 74 6.17 1.95 -1.80
CA MET A 74 5.30 0.88 -1.30
C MET A 74 5.53 -0.45 -2.01
N THR A 75 5.88 -0.48 -3.30
CA THR A 75 6.31 -1.69 -4.01
C THR A 75 7.49 -2.38 -3.32
N ASP A 76 8.54 -1.61 -3.01
CA ASP A 76 9.73 -2.14 -2.36
C ASP A 76 9.48 -2.53 -0.90
N VAL A 77 8.51 -1.89 -0.23
CA VAL A 77 8.08 -2.21 1.15
C VAL A 77 7.27 -3.50 1.19
N GLU A 78 6.31 -3.69 0.28
CA GLU A 78 5.55 -4.94 0.10
C GLU A 78 6.49 -6.13 -0.13
N ARG A 79 7.37 -5.99 -1.12
CA ARG A 79 8.37 -7.01 -1.48
C ARG A 79 9.31 -7.32 -0.30
N HIS A 80 9.69 -6.31 0.48
CA HIS A 80 10.55 -6.51 1.64
C HIS A 80 9.87 -7.34 2.73
N TRP A 81 8.69 -6.91 3.17
CA TRP A 81 8.05 -7.50 4.35
C TRP A 81 7.39 -8.84 4.06
N PHE A 82 6.76 -8.99 2.90
CA PHE A 82 6.05 -10.23 2.58
C PHE A 82 6.85 -11.22 1.76
N CYS A 83 7.92 -10.86 1.04
CA CYS A 83 8.70 -11.86 0.30
C CYS A 83 10.11 -12.01 0.90
N ARG A 84 10.81 -10.90 1.10
CA ARG A 84 12.23 -10.94 1.50
C ARG A 84 12.44 -11.41 2.94
N MET A 85 11.52 -11.10 3.86
CA MET A 85 11.57 -11.63 5.23
C MET A 85 11.54 -13.16 5.26
N TRP A 86 10.82 -13.79 4.31
CA TRP A 86 10.75 -15.24 4.15
C TRP A 86 11.82 -15.82 3.23
N ARG A 87 12.77 -14.99 2.77
CA ARG A 87 13.88 -15.38 1.89
C ARG A 87 13.42 -16.02 0.59
N GLU A 88 12.28 -15.57 0.05
CA GLU A 88 11.82 -16.02 -1.25
C GLU A 88 12.82 -15.66 -2.34
N GLU A 89 12.84 -16.47 -3.40
CA GLU A 89 13.61 -16.18 -4.60
C GLU A 89 13.11 -14.88 -5.25
N ASP A 90 14.02 -14.17 -5.90
CA ASP A 90 13.75 -12.86 -6.51
C ASP A 90 13.02 -11.89 -5.56
N SER A 91 13.60 -11.66 -4.38
CA SER A 91 13.06 -10.73 -3.36
C SER A 91 14.00 -9.55 -3.08
N ALA A 92 14.99 -9.33 -3.94
CA ALA A 92 15.80 -8.11 -3.91
C ALA A 92 14.92 -6.87 -4.16
N PRO A 93 15.21 -5.69 -3.57
CA PRO A 93 14.46 -4.48 -3.88
C PRO A 93 14.53 -4.15 -5.38
N LEU A 94 13.44 -3.63 -5.93
CA LEU A 94 13.35 -3.19 -7.33
C LEU A 94 13.96 -1.81 -7.53
N TYR A 95 13.85 -0.93 -6.54
CA TYR A 95 14.26 0.48 -6.68
C TYR A 95 15.41 0.84 -5.75
N ARG A 96 15.38 0.42 -4.48
CA ARG A 96 16.46 0.74 -3.54
C ARG A 96 17.72 -0.05 -3.84
N THR A 97 18.84 0.65 -3.99
CA THR A 97 20.17 0.04 -4.05
C THR A 97 20.96 0.33 -2.76
N PRO A 98 22.03 -0.44 -2.44
CA PRO A 98 22.92 -0.08 -1.34
C PRO A 98 23.52 1.32 -1.46
N GLN A 99 23.75 1.79 -2.68
CA GLN A 99 24.32 3.09 -2.99
C GLN A 99 23.29 4.23 -2.99
N ALA A 100 22.00 3.90 -3.17
CA ALA A 100 20.90 4.85 -3.17
C ALA A 100 19.71 4.29 -2.36
N PRO A 101 19.77 4.36 -1.01
CA PRO A 101 18.79 3.71 -0.13
C PRO A 101 17.40 4.36 -0.14
N ASN A 102 17.29 5.59 -0.66
CA ASN A 102 16.03 6.35 -0.80
C ASN A 102 15.59 6.49 -2.27
N ASP A 103 16.18 5.72 -3.20
CA ASP A 103 15.89 5.83 -4.63
C ASP A 103 14.49 5.32 -5.01
N ASP A 104 13.82 4.67 -4.07
CA ASP A 104 12.41 4.34 -4.18
C ASP A 104 11.48 5.57 -4.17
N PHE A 105 11.89 6.71 -3.62
CA PHE A 105 11.15 7.96 -3.77
C PHE A 105 11.57 8.77 -5.00
N SER A 106 12.71 8.43 -5.63
CA SER A 106 13.19 9.08 -6.84
C SER A 106 12.32 8.70 -8.04
N VAL A 107 12.02 9.65 -8.91
CA VAL A 107 11.18 9.41 -10.11
C VAL A 107 11.78 9.93 -11.41
N ALA A 108 13.02 10.44 -11.37
CA ALA A 108 13.70 11.01 -12.54
C ALA A 108 13.84 9.98 -13.67
N GLU A 109 14.26 8.76 -13.33
CA GLU A 109 14.44 7.64 -14.26
C GLU A 109 13.28 6.63 -14.21
N ALA A 110 12.12 7.03 -13.66
CA ALA A 110 10.98 6.14 -13.57
C ALA A 110 10.30 5.95 -14.93
N GLY A 111 9.95 4.70 -15.24
CA GLY A 111 8.98 4.35 -16.28
C GLY A 111 7.61 4.99 -16.04
N THR A 112 6.62 4.65 -16.86
CA THR A 112 5.31 5.33 -16.80
C THR A 112 4.59 5.13 -15.46
N GLY A 113 3.60 5.98 -15.18
CA GLY A 113 2.71 5.80 -14.03
C GLY A 113 2.04 4.43 -14.06
N GLU A 114 1.56 4.01 -15.23
CA GLU A 114 0.95 2.71 -15.47
C GLU A 114 1.90 1.55 -15.16
N GLU A 115 3.13 1.59 -15.68
CA GLU A 115 4.14 0.55 -15.43
C GLU A 115 4.47 0.43 -13.93
N THR A 116 4.57 1.56 -13.25
CA THR A 116 4.87 1.62 -11.81
C THR A 116 3.71 1.07 -10.98
N LEU A 117 2.47 1.46 -11.29
CA LEU A 117 1.26 0.93 -10.66
C LEU A 117 1.11 -0.58 -10.92
N ALA A 118 1.45 -1.05 -12.11
CA ALA A 118 1.42 -2.47 -12.46
C ALA A 118 2.49 -3.26 -11.69
N ALA A 119 3.70 -2.72 -11.54
CA ALA A 119 4.76 -3.31 -10.70
C ALA A 119 4.33 -3.44 -9.24
N TRP A 120 3.75 -2.38 -8.69
CA TRP A 120 3.21 -2.40 -7.33
C TRP A 120 2.12 -3.45 -7.13
N ARG A 121 1.14 -3.53 -8.06
CA ARG A 121 0.07 -4.54 -8.01
C ARG A 121 0.63 -5.98 -8.06
N ARG A 122 1.65 -6.23 -8.87
CA ARG A 122 2.32 -7.54 -8.90
C ARG A 122 2.95 -7.90 -7.54
N GLU A 123 3.58 -6.95 -6.87
CA GLU A 123 4.15 -7.20 -5.54
C GLU A 123 3.08 -7.37 -4.45
N ILE A 124 1.92 -6.73 -4.58
CA ILE A 124 0.76 -7.01 -3.72
C ILE A 124 0.29 -8.46 -3.89
N ASP A 125 0.17 -8.94 -5.12
CA ASP A 125 -0.25 -10.32 -5.39
C ASP A 125 0.77 -11.34 -4.86
N ARG A 126 2.07 -11.07 -5.04
CA ARG A 126 3.15 -11.87 -4.43
C ARG A 126 3.09 -11.85 -2.91
N ALA A 127 2.85 -10.68 -2.31
CA ALA A 127 2.71 -10.54 -0.87
C ALA A 127 1.56 -11.38 -0.31
N ARG A 128 0.41 -11.38 -1.00
CA ARG A 128 -0.76 -12.20 -0.66
C ARG A 128 -0.43 -13.69 -0.78
N ALA A 129 0.22 -14.10 -1.87
CA ALA A 129 0.62 -15.49 -2.08
C ALA A 129 1.61 -15.98 -1.01
N SER A 130 2.61 -15.16 -0.66
CA SER A 130 3.60 -15.52 0.37
C SER A 130 2.99 -15.67 1.76
N ALA A 131 2.02 -14.80 2.09
CA ALA A 131 1.33 -14.85 3.37
C ALA A 131 0.26 -15.94 3.45
N ALA A 132 -0.17 -16.49 2.31
CA ALA A 132 -1.17 -17.56 2.25
C ALA A 132 -0.62 -18.83 2.89
N GLY A 133 -1.42 -19.47 3.75
CA GLY A 133 -1.05 -20.71 4.44
C GLY A 133 -0.11 -20.54 5.64
N ARG A 134 0.55 -19.40 5.81
CA ARG A 134 1.37 -19.10 6.99
C ARG A 134 0.52 -18.78 8.21
N SER A 135 0.98 -19.13 9.41
CA SER A 135 0.31 -18.70 10.65
C SER A 135 0.57 -17.21 10.93
N LEU A 136 -0.36 -16.51 11.58
CA LEU A 136 -0.12 -15.13 12.04
C LEU A 136 1.01 -15.07 13.09
N ASP A 137 1.22 -16.17 13.83
CA ASP A 137 2.28 -16.32 14.82
C ASP A 137 3.61 -16.80 14.22
N GLU A 138 3.65 -17.11 12.93
CA GLU A 138 4.88 -17.54 12.27
C GLU A 138 5.89 -16.40 12.21
N VAL A 139 7.15 -16.68 12.55
CA VAL A 139 8.19 -15.66 12.76
C VAL A 139 9.28 -15.75 11.71
N ALA A 140 9.60 -14.62 11.09
CA ALA A 140 10.77 -14.45 10.24
C ALA A 140 11.91 -13.75 11.00
N THR A 141 13.14 -13.97 10.53
CA THR A 141 14.34 -13.24 11.00
C THR A 141 14.73 -12.20 9.97
N HIS A 142 14.91 -10.95 10.42
CA HIS A 142 15.22 -9.84 9.54
C HIS A 142 16.56 -10.03 8.81
N PRO A 143 16.61 -9.92 7.47
CA PRO A 143 17.79 -10.30 6.69
C PRO A 143 19.01 -9.38 6.91
N ARG A 144 18.80 -8.15 7.40
CA ARG A 144 19.87 -7.15 7.64
C ARG A 144 20.06 -6.75 9.10
N ARG A 145 19.19 -7.19 10.01
CA ARG A 145 19.19 -6.77 11.43
C ARG A 145 19.27 -8.02 12.28
N THR A 146 20.51 -8.43 12.57
CA THR A 146 20.81 -9.67 13.28
C THR A 146 20.04 -9.74 14.59
N GLY A 147 19.36 -10.86 14.82
CA GLY A 147 18.59 -11.12 16.03
C GLY A 147 17.20 -10.47 16.08
N TRP A 148 16.86 -9.59 15.14
CA TRP A 148 15.51 -9.03 15.10
C TRP A 148 14.54 -9.97 14.38
N ARG A 149 13.46 -10.33 15.09
CA ARG A 149 12.45 -11.30 14.66
C ARG A 149 11.08 -10.65 14.66
N THR A 150 10.28 -10.93 13.64
CA THR A 150 8.93 -10.37 13.50
C THR A 150 7.96 -11.48 13.07
N SER A 151 6.78 -11.50 13.69
CA SER A 151 5.70 -12.41 13.27
C SER A 151 4.96 -11.87 12.06
N LEU A 152 4.26 -12.73 11.32
CA LEU A 152 3.38 -12.30 10.23
C LEU A 152 2.30 -11.32 10.73
N ARG A 153 1.78 -11.51 11.94
CA ARG A 153 0.88 -10.55 12.60
C ARG A 153 1.52 -9.17 12.71
N TRP A 154 2.76 -9.12 13.22
CA TRP A 154 3.49 -7.86 13.34
C TRP A 154 3.71 -7.20 11.98
N MET A 155 4.03 -8.00 10.96
CA MET A 155 4.22 -7.49 9.58
C MET A 155 2.95 -6.86 9.03
N TYR A 156 1.78 -7.51 9.17
CA TYR A 156 0.51 -6.90 8.76
C TYR A 156 0.25 -5.58 9.48
N THR A 157 0.41 -5.54 10.81
CA THR A 157 0.22 -4.30 11.58
C THR A 157 1.17 -3.18 11.12
N HIS A 158 2.45 -3.52 10.89
CA HIS A 158 3.42 -2.55 10.38
C HIS A 158 3.04 -2.06 8.99
N MET A 159 2.65 -2.95 8.07
CA MET A 159 2.24 -2.58 6.71
C MET A 159 1.01 -1.66 6.69
N ILE A 160 0.02 -1.93 7.54
CA ILE A 160 -1.14 -1.04 7.70
C ILE A 160 -0.69 0.35 8.13
N GLN A 161 0.22 0.44 9.11
CA GLN A 161 0.74 1.73 9.59
C GLN A 161 1.61 2.44 8.54
N GLU A 162 2.43 1.72 7.80
CA GLU A 162 3.26 2.26 6.71
C GLU A 162 2.38 2.90 5.63
N TYR A 163 1.37 2.17 5.15
CA TYR A 163 0.43 2.75 4.19
C TYR A 163 -0.35 3.91 4.78
N ALA A 164 -0.91 3.79 6.00
CA ALA A 164 -1.70 4.87 6.59
C ALA A 164 -0.89 6.18 6.70
N ARG A 165 0.40 6.07 7.08
CA ARG A 165 1.33 7.20 7.11
C ARG A 165 1.55 7.80 5.71
N HIS A 166 1.73 6.98 4.69
CA HIS A 166 1.98 7.45 3.33
C HIS A 166 0.72 7.92 2.60
N ASN A 167 -0.45 7.38 2.92
CA ASN A 167 -1.74 7.84 2.43
C ASN A 167 -2.05 9.25 2.92
N GLY A 168 -1.71 9.59 4.17
CA GLY A 168 -1.79 10.98 4.64
C GLY A 168 -0.89 11.94 3.85
N HIS A 169 0.28 11.51 3.38
CA HIS A 169 1.09 12.31 2.45
C HIS A 169 0.43 12.38 1.06
N ALA A 170 -0.13 11.27 0.57
CA ALA A 170 -0.79 11.21 -0.73
C ALA A 170 -2.04 12.12 -0.78
N ASP A 171 -2.77 12.26 0.32
CA ASP A 171 -3.87 13.22 0.47
C ASP A 171 -3.42 14.65 0.16
N LEU A 172 -2.39 15.12 0.86
CA LEU A 172 -1.87 16.48 0.70
C LEU A 172 -1.28 16.71 -0.70
N LEU A 173 -0.61 15.70 -1.26
CA LEU A 173 -0.08 15.79 -2.63
C LEU A 173 -1.22 15.87 -3.64
N ARG A 174 -2.25 15.05 -3.51
CA ARG A 174 -3.40 15.04 -4.42
C ARG A 174 -4.16 16.35 -4.38
N GLU A 175 -4.48 16.83 -3.18
CA GLU A 175 -5.16 18.12 -2.99
C GLU A 175 -4.38 19.28 -3.64
N ARG A 176 -3.04 19.28 -3.51
CA ARG A 176 -2.19 20.29 -4.15
C ARG A 176 -2.16 20.18 -5.67
N ILE A 177 -2.32 18.98 -6.23
CA ILE A 177 -2.28 18.72 -7.69
C ILE A 177 -3.55 19.23 -8.37
N ASP A 178 -4.71 18.76 -7.94
CA ASP A 178 -5.99 19.00 -8.64
C ASP A 178 -7.14 19.42 -7.71
N GLY A 179 -6.87 19.65 -6.42
CA GLY A 179 -7.88 20.03 -5.43
C GLY A 179 -8.75 18.88 -4.93
N LYS A 180 -8.54 17.63 -5.39
CA LYS A 180 -9.33 16.48 -4.94
C LYS A 180 -8.95 16.09 -3.50
N THR A 181 -9.93 16.09 -2.61
CA THR A 181 -9.77 15.74 -1.19
C THR A 181 -10.47 14.42 -0.85
N GLY A 182 -10.09 13.84 0.29
CA GLY A 182 -10.75 12.67 0.88
C GLY A 182 -10.45 11.34 0.19
N PHE A 183 -10.53 10.26 0.97
CA PHE A 183 -10.76 8.88 0.53
C PHE A 183 -11.10 8.00 1.73
#